data_AF-A0A2J6TRK9-F1
#
_entry.id   AF-A0A2J6TRK9-F1
#
_cell.length_a   1.000
_cell.length_b   1.000
_cell.length_c   1.000
_cell.angle_alpha   90.00
_cell.angle_beta   90.00
_cell.angle_gamma   90.00
#
_symmetry.space_group_name_H-M   'P 1'
#
loop_
_entity.id
_entity.type
_entity.pdbx_description
1 polymer ?
#
loop_
_entity_poly.entity_id
_entity_poly.type
_entity_poly.pdbx_seq_one_letter_code
_entity_poly.pdbx_strand_id
1 'polypeptide(L)'
;MVKLCTHRVEGFGPHSKISSPIPTSCFVDTILIPLPVWVALFLLPILLALSIHHRKQNFNPSTAYLRAKPCRNWAFSTVSAIYYILIVCNILMQVLEIVRLELLHFGIGLQPFVFVGLILGAVLHWSEGARGRIRGWQTINAVVWMGGVVMCAVQVIGLSKEGINGRKGSKYPISDQVIDVAVMAGVYAVIVILELVLGFWRASRRARENTPRSGMSPVMGTSEAVGEYPPNV
;
A
#
# COMPACT_ATOMS: atom_id res chain seq x y z
N MET A 1 14.57 -27.01 -2.39
CA MET A 1 15.65 -26.21 -1.78
C MET A 1 15.82 -24.97 -2.64
N VAL A 2 15.33 -23.80 -2.19
CA VAL A 2 15.42 -22.55 -2.97
C VAL A 2 16.88 -22.11 -2.95
N LYS A 3 17.60 -22.30 -4.05
CA LYS A 3 19.00 -21.86 -4.14
C LYS A 3 19.00 -20.37 -4.51
N LEU A 4 19.29 -19.50 -3.55
CA LEU A 4 19.46 -18.07 -3.82
C LEU A 4 20.60 -17.88 -4.82
N CYS A 5 20.30 -17.25 -5.95
CA CYS A 5 21.30 -16.74 -6.91
C CYS A 5 22.28 -17.77 -7.51
N THR A 6 21.84 -19.01 -7.79
CA THR A 6 22.65 -19.93 -8.59
C THR A 6 22.69 -19.44 -10.05
N HIS A 7 23.86 -19.47 -10.71
CA HIS A 7 24.11 -19.05 -12.10
C HIS A 7 24.17 -17.54 -12.43
N ARG A 8 24.25 -16.61 -11.44
CA ARG A 8 24.59 -15.20 -11.73
C ARG A 8 26.09 -14.95 -11.64
N VAL A 9 26.64 -14.27 -12.65
CA VAL A 9 28.09 -14.01 -12.85
C VAL A 9 28.71 -13.16 -11.72
N GLU A 10 27.88 -12.40 -10.99
CA GLU A 10 28.34 -11.38 -10.05
C GLU A 10 28.39 -11.81 -8.56
N GLY A 11 27.92 -13.02 -8.21
CA GLY A 11 27.89 -13.46 -6.80
C GLY A 11 26.99 -12.60 -5.90
N PHE A 12 27.23 -12.64 -4.57
CA PHE A 12 26.52 -11.85 -3.57
C PHE A 12 27.43 -10.72 -3.06
N GLY A 13 27.08 -9.45 -3.32
CA GLY A 13 27.84 -8.31 -2.80
C GLY A 13 27.20 -6.93 -3.08
N PRO A 14 27.53 -5.90 -2.30
CA PRO A 14 26.97 -4.54 -2.47
C PRO A 14 27.56 -3.79 -3.67
N HIS A 15 28.63 -4.29 -4.29
CA HIS A 15 29.28 -3.68 -5.44
C HIS A 15 29.47 -4.69 -6.58
N SER A 16 28.93 -4.38 -7.77
CA SER A 16 29.25 -5.13 -9.00
C SER A 16 30.68 -4.83 -9.45
N LYS A 17 31.42 -5.87 -9.88
CA LYS A 17 32.72 -5.73 -10.55
C LYS A 17 32.59 -5.38 -12.04
N ILE A 18 31.39 -5.41 -12.61
CA ILE A 18 31.10 -5.28 -14.05
C ILE A 18 30.39 -3.95 -14.37
N SER A 19 29.58 -3.40 -13.45
CA SER A 19 28.89 -2.12 -13.63
C SER A 19 28.90 -1.29 -12.35
N SER A 20 30.04 -0.67 -12.05
CA SER A 20 30.10 0.38 -11.02
C SER A 20 29.27 1.60 -11.47
N PRO A 21 28.41 2.20 -10.61
CA PRO A 21 28.27 2.02 -9.16
C PRO A 21 27.03 1.20 -8.74
N ILE A 22 26.51 0.30 -9.59
CA ILE A 22 25.26 -0.42 -9.29
C ILE A 22 25.55 -1.66 -8.42
N PRO A 23 24.75 -1.93 -7.37
CA PRO A 23 24.87 -3.15 -6.57
C PRO A 23 24.63 -4.40 -7.41
N THR A 24 25.17 -5.55 -6.96
CA THR A 24 24.95 -6.81 -7.68
C THR A 24 23.46 -7.10 -7.80
N SER A 25 23.07 -7.63 -8.95
CA SER A 25 21.70 -8.00 -9.29
C SER A 25 21.05 -8.90 -8.21
N CYS A 26 21.84 -9.77 -7.56
CA CYS A 26 21.39 -10.61 -6.43
C CYS A 26 21.17 -9.83 -5.12
N PHE A 27 22.02 -8.83 -4.81
CA PHE A 27 21.84 -7.96 -3.65
C PHE A 27 20.58 -7.11 -3.81
N VAL A 28 20.29 -6.65 -5.03
CA VAL A 28 19.06 -5.91 -5.33
C VAL A 28 17.84 -6.77 -5.05
N ASP A 29 17.79 -7.98 -5.63
CA ASP A 29 16.65 -8.90 -5.50
C ASP A 29 16.43 -9.44 -4.08
N THR A 30 17.48 -9.44 -3.24
CA THR A 30 17.43 -10.04 -1.89
C THR A 30 17.27 -9.01 -0.78
N ILE A 31 17.87 -7.83 -0.93
CA ILE A 31 17.94 -6.82 0.15
C ILE A 31 17.16 -5.57 -0.22
N LEU A 32 17.36 -5.01 -1.42
CA LEU A 32 16.71 -3.76 -1.81
C LEU A 32 15.23 -3.97 -2.11
N ILE A 33 14.87 -4.89 -3.03
CA ILE A 33 13.47 -5.11 -3.43
C ILE A 33 12.52 -5.32 -2.24
N PRO A 34 12.83 -6.15 -1.22
CA PRO A 34 11.93 -6.34 -0.08
C PRO A 34 12.01 -5.23 0.98
N LEU A 35 12.97 -4.30 0.89
CA LEU A 35 13.20 -3.25 1.90
C LEU A 35 11.95 -2.44 2.25
N PRO A 36 11.13 -1.98 1.29
CA PRO A 36 9.90 -1.24 1.61
C PRO A 36 8.93 -2.07 2.46
N VAL A 37 8.87 -3.38 2.21
CA VAL A 37 8.02 -4.31 2.96
C VAL A 37 8.56 -4.50 4.37
N TRP A 38 9.88 -4.63 4.55
CA TRP A 38 10.50 -4.70 5.87
C TRP A 38 10.23 -3.44 6.69
N VAL A 39 10.38 -2.26 6.08
CA VAL A 39 10.08 -0.98 6.73
C VAL A 39 8.60 -0.90 7.09
N ALA A 40 7.69 -1.29 6.20
CA ALA A 40 6.26 -1.31 6.48
C ALA A 40 5.91 -2.26 7.63
N LEU A 41 6.49 -3.46 7.65
CA LEU A 41 6.29 -4.45 8.72
C LEU A 41 6.82 -3.97 10.07
N PHE A 42 7.92 -3.22 10.09
CA PHE A 42 8.47 -2.63 11.31
C PHE A 42 7.64 -1.44 11.81
N LEU A 43 7.14 -0.59 10.91
CA LEU A 43 6.32 0.57 11.25
C LEU A 43 4.94 0.18 11.79
N LEU A 44 4.37 -0.92 11.31
CA LEU A 44 3.03 -1.37 11.70
C LEU A 44 2.84 -1.60 13.21
N PRO A 45 3.67 -2.39 13.93
CA PRO A 45 3.53 -2.56 15.37
C PRO A 45 3.82 -1.28 16.15
N ILE A 46 4.73 -0.43 15.69
CA ILE A 46 5.03 0.86 16.33
C ILE A 46 3.81 1.78 16.28
N LEU A 47 3.22 1.95 15.10
CA LEU A 47 2.03 2.78 14.93
C LEU A 47 0.82 2.20 15.67
N LEU A 48 0.71 0.87 15.76
CA LEU A 48 -0.32 0.21 16.56
C LEU A 48 -0.12 0.47 18.06
N ALA A 49 1.10 0.39 18.58
CA ALA A 49 1.40 0.66 19.98
C ALA A 49 1.10 2.12 20.34
N LEU A 50 1.55 3.07 19.51
CA LEU A 50 1.28 4.49 19.68
C LEU A 50 -0.22 4.80 19.61
N SER A 51 -0.95 4.16 18.70
CA SER A 51 -2.39 4.39 18.56
C SER A 51 -3.17 3.84 19.75
N ILE A 52 -2.78 2.70 20.30
CA ILE A 52 -3.37 2.14 21.54
C ILE A 52 -3.09 3.07 22.72
N HIS A 53 -1.85 3.55 22.87
CA HIS A 53 -1.44 4.44 23.95
C HIS A 53 -2.25 5.75 23.94
N HIS A 54 -2.30 6.43 22.78
CA HIS A 54 -3.07 7.66 22.64
C HIS A 54 -4.58 7.46 22.78
N ARG A 55 -5.11 6.32 22.36
CA ARG A 55 -6.53 6.01 22.52
C ARG A 55 -6.90 5.84 23.99
N LYS A 56 -6.05 5.21 24.80
CA LYS A 56 -6.28 5.10 26.26
C LYS A 56 -6.35 6.48 26.93
N GLN A 57 -5.53 7.42 26.49
CA GLN A 57 -5.50 8.78 27.04
C GLN A 57 -6.71 9.65 26.64
N ASN A 58 -7.29 9.42 25.47
CA ASN A 58 -8.32 10.31 24.88
C ASN A 58 -9.66 9.60 24.61
N PHE A 59 -9.95 8.50 25.30
CA PHE A 59 -11.18 7.75 25.06
C PHE A 59 -12.39 8.48 25.67
N ASN A 60 -13.14 9.17 24.82
CA ASN A 60 -14.42 9.77 25.20
C ASN A 60 -15.57 8.85 24.73
N PRO A 61 -16.32 8.20 25.64
CA PRO A 61 -17.34 7.20 25.28
C PRO A 61 -18.52 7.78 24.47
N SER A 62 -18.74 9.10 24.57
CA SER A 62 -19.91 9.79 24.01
C SER A 62 -19.84 10.08 22.49
N THR A 63 -18.82 9.65 21.76
CA THR A 63 -18.76 9.84 20.29
C THR A 63 -18.76 8.52 19.50
N ALA A 64 -18.73 7.37 20.19
CA ALA A 64 -18.68 6.06 19.55
C ALA A 64 -19.96 5.70 18.78
N TYR A 65 -21.11 6.27 19.15
CA TYR A 65 -22.40 6.04 18.49
C TYR A 65 -22.62 6.92 17.24
N LEU A 66 -21.83 7.97 17.04
CA LEU A 66 -21.92 8.88 15.88
C LEU A 66 -21.12 8.38 14.67
N ARG A 67 -20.84 7.08 14.56
CA ARG A 67 -20.17 6.55 13.36
C ARG A 67 -21.14 6.60 12.19
N ALA A 68 -21.19 7.76 11.54
CA ALA A 68 -22.03 8.03 10.39
C ALA A 68 -21.78 6.97 9.33
N LYS A 69 -22.85 6.31 8.89
CA LYS A 69 -22.82 5.46 7.70
C LYS A 69 -22.39 6.34 6.53
N PRO A 70 -21.29 6.03 5.83
CA PRO A 70 -20.92 6.80 4.66
C PRO A 70 -22.03 6.70 3.63
N CYS A 71 -22.60 7.84 3.25
CA CYS A 71 -23.47 7.91 2.08
C CYS A 71 -22.67 7.37 0.88
N ARG A 72 -23.21 6.31 0.25
CA ARG A 72 -22.56 5.56 -0.81
C ARG A 72 -22.41 6.44 -2.04
N ASN A 73 -21.28 7.13 -2.14
CA ASN A 73 -20.91 7.88 -3.33
C ASN A 73 -20.38 6.89 -4.37
N TRP A 74 -21.08 6.78 -5.49
CA TRP A 74 -20.72 5.87 -6.58
C TRP A 74 -19.31 6.15 -7.10
N ALA A 75 -18.90 7.42 -7.23
CA ALA A 75 -17.55 7.79 -7.66
C ALA A 75 -16.46 7.26 -6.72
N PHE A 76 -16.69 7.30 -5.41
CA PHE A 76 -15.76 6.72 -4.43
C PHE A 76 -15.66 5.20 -4.57
N SER A 77 -16.80 4.53 -4.80
CA SER A 77 -16.84 3.09 -5.04
C SER A 77 -16.08 2.70 -6.31
N THR A 78 -16.25 3.45 -7.39
CA THR A 78 -15.57 3.20 -8.67
C THR A 78 -14.06 3.39 -8.55
N VAL A 79 -13.61 4.49 -7.93
CA VAL A 79 -12.17 4.75 -7.72
C VAL A 79 -11.55 3.69 -6.80
N SER A 80 -12.26 3.24 -5.77
CA SER A 80 -11.81 2.14 -4.91
C SER A 80 -11.74 0.80 -5.65
N ALA A 81 -12.69 0.50 -6.54
CA ALA A 81 -12.65 -0.71 -7.36
C ALA A 81 -11.43 -0.70 -8.31
N ILE A 82 -11.17 0.43 -8.99
CA ILE A 82 -9.99 0.60 -9.86
C ILE A 82 -8.70 0.37 -9.05
N TYR A 83 -8.61 0.92 -7.84
CA TYR A 83 -7.47 0.74 -6.95
C TYR A 83 -7.17 -0.75 -6.68
N TYR A 84 -8.18 -1.56 -6.31
CA TYR A 84 -7.97 -2.99 -6.08
C TYR A 84 -7.65 -3.77 -7.35
N ILE A 85 -8.28 -3.42 -8.47
CA ILE A 85 -7.97 -4.03 -9.77
C ILE A 85 -6.49 -3.81 -10.10
N LEU A 86 -5.97 -2.60 -9.90
CA LEU A 86 -4.56 -2.30 -10.15
C LEU A 86 -3.62 -3.09 -9.22
N ILE A 87 -3.99 -3.30 -7.95
CA ILE A 87 -3.22 -4.16 -7.04
C ILE A 87 -3.20 -5.60 -7.56
N VAL A 88 -4.34 -6.14 -7.97
CA VAL A 88 -4.42 -7.50 -8.54
C VAL A 88 -3.60 -7.60 -9.82
N CYS A 89 -3.68 -6.62 -10.71
CA CYS A 89 -2.84 -6.55 -11.91
C CYS A 89 -1.35 -6.54 -11.56
N ASN A 90 -0.94 -5.79 -10.53
CA ASN A 90 0.45 -5.75 -10.08
C ASN A 90 0.92 -7.12 -9.53
N ILE A 91 0.07 -7.81 -8.76
CA ILE A 91 0.32 -9.20 -8.30
C ILE A 91 0.52 -10.12 -9.51
N LEU A 92 -0.37 -10.05 -10.51
CA LEU A 92 -0.27 -10.89 -11.72
C LEU A 92 1.00 -10.61 -12.52
N MET A 93 1.37 -9.33 -12.68
CA MET A 93 2.63 -8.94 -13.32
C MET A 93 3.84 -9.48 -12.56
N GLN A 94 3.80 -9.45 -11.23
CA GLN A 94 4.88 -10.00 -10.41
C GLN A 94 5.01 -11.53 -10.55
N VAL A 95 3.88 -12.24 -10.66
CA VAL A 95 3.85 -13.69 -10.95
C VAL A 95 4.44 -13.98 -12.34
N LEU A 96 4.06 -13.20 -13.36
CA LEU A 96 4.62 -13.36 -14.71
C LEU A 96 6.13 -13.17 -14.72
N GLU A 97 6.66 -12.18 -14.00
CA GLU A 97 8.11 -11.98 -13.88
C GLU A 97 8.79 -13.18 -13.23
N ILE A 98 8.25 -13.70 -12.12
CA ILE A 98 8.81 -14.86 -11.41
C ILE A 98 8.83 -16.10 -12.30
N VAL A 99 7.71 -16.39 -12.99
CA VAL A 99 7.61 -17.54 -13.91
C VAL A 99 8.60 -17.39 -15.07
N ARG A 100 8.77 -16.18 -15.62
CA ARG A 100 9.72 -15.92 -16.70
C ARG A 100 11.18 -16.09 -16.23
N LEU A 101 11.49 -15.69 -15.00
CA LEU A 101 12.82 -15.89 -14.39
C LEU A 101 13.10 -17.37 -14.08
N GLU A 102 12.09 -18.12 -13.62
CA GLU A 102 12.19 -19.56 -13.39
C GLU A 102 12.50 -20.34 -14.67
N LEU A 103 11.81 -20.01 -15.77
CA LEU A 103 12.02 -20.62 -17.09
C LEU A 103 13.44 -20.40 -17.64
N LEU A 104 14.16 -19.40 -17.13
CA LEU A 104 15.55 -19.11 -17.50
C LEU A 104 16.56 -19.68 -16.48
N HIS A 105 16.10 -20.45 -15.48
CA HIS A 105 16.89 -20.98 -14.36
C HIS A 105 17.68 -19.92 -13.57
N PHE A 106 17.26 -18.66 -13.61
CA PHE A 106 17.87 -17.63 -12.77
C PHE A 106 17.32 -17.72 -11.35
N GLY A 107 18.21 -17.57 -10.36
CA GLY A 107 17.82 -17.57 -8.96
C GLY A 107 16.79 -16.48 -8.68
N ILE A 108 15.59 -16.92 -8.27
CA ILE A 108 14.55 -16.06 -7.72
C ILE A 108 15.02 -15.70 -6.31
N GLY A 109 15.43 -14.44 -6.12
CA GLY A 109 15.88 -13.93 -4.82
C GLY A 109 14.71 -13.82 -3.82
N LEU A 110 14.64 -12.72 -3.09
CA LEU A 110 13.53 -12.44 -2.17
C LEU A 110 12.34 -11.72 -2.84
N GLN A 111 12.31 -11.68 -4.17
CA GLN A 111 11.26 -11.06 -4.97
C GLN A 111 9.82 -11.51 -4.60
N PRO A 112 9.54 -12.80 -4.25
CA PRO A 112 8.20 -13.20 -3.80
C PRO A 112 7.75 -12.51 -2.50
N PHE A 113 8.67 -11.93 -1.72
CA PHE A 113 8.32 -11.21 -0.51
C PHE A 113 7.53 -9.91 -0.78
N VAL A 114 7.60 -9.38 -2.01
CA VAL A 114 6.81 -8.21 -2.45
C VAL A 114 5.30 -8.49 -2.34
N PHE A 115 4.86 -9.74 -2.51
CA PHE A 115 3.45 -10.12 -2.32
C PHE A 115 2.94 -9.79 -0.91
N VAL A 116 3.80 -9.91 0.11
CA VAL A 116 3.44 -9.56 1.49
C VAL A 116 3.10 -8.08 1.59
N GLY A 117 3.89 -7.21 0.95
CA GLY A 117 3.63 -5.77 0.89
C GLY A 117 2.32 -5.44 0.17
N LEU A 118 2.08 -6.05 -0.99
CA LEU A 118 0.85 -5.85 -1.78
C LEU A 118 -0.40 -6.26 -0.99
N ILE A 119 -0.39 -7.45 -0.39
CA ILE A 119 -1.50 -7.96 0.43
C ILE A 119 -1.69 -7.08 1.66
N LEU A 120 -0.60 -6.70 2.33
CA LEU A 120 -0.65 -5.84 3.51
C LEU A 120 -1.29 -4.48 3.17
N GLY A 121 -0.85 -3.84 2.09
CA GLY A 121 -1.39 -2.57 1.62
C GLY A 121 -2.87 -2.64 1.26
N ALA A 122 -3.28 -3.72 0.58
CA ALA A 122 -4.68 -3.98 0.24
C ALA A 122 -5.55 -4.19 1.50
N VAL A 123 -5.08 -4.98 2.46
CA VAL A 123 -5.80 -5.25 3.72
C VAL A 123 -5.88 -3.99 4.57
N LEU A 124 -4.81 -3.20 4.66
CA LEU A 124 -4.81 -1.91 5.37
C LEU A 124 -5.80 -0.93 4.73
N HIS A 125 -5.83 -0.85 3.39
CA HIS A 125 -6.78 0.02 2.69
C HIS A 125 -8.24 -0.45 2.89
N TRP A 126 -8.50 -1.76 2.72
CA TRP A 126 -9.83 -2.37 2.91
C TRP A 126 -10.37 -2.17 4.31
N SER A 127 -9.51 -2.41 5.30
CA SER A 127 -9.89 -2.31 6.70
C SER A 127 -9.93 -0.86 7.21
N GLU A 128 -9.53 0.12 6.38
CA GLU A 128 -9.25 1.51 6.79
C GLU A 128 -8.31 1.57 8.01
N GLY A 129 -7.25 0.76 7.98
CA GLY A 129 -6.32 0.58 9.10
C GLY A 129 -6.94 -0.16 10.30
N ALA A 130 -7.91 -1.05 10.04
CA ALA A 130 -8.78 -1.74 10.99
C ALA A 130 -9.73 -0.82 11.80
N ARG A 131 -10.64 -0.12 11.09
CA ARG A 131 -11.69 0.78 11.62
C ARG A 131 -11.13 1.98 12.39
N GLY A 132 -10.03 2.55 11.89
CA GLY A 132 -9.38 3.72 12.50
C GLY A 132 -8.55 3.39 13.75
N ARG A 133 -8.29 2.11 14.03
CA ARG A 133 -7.44 1.70 15.16
C ARG A 133 -5.98 2.10 14.95
N ILE A 134 -5.48 2.06 13.73
CA ILE A 134 -4.09 2.44 13.41
C ILE A 134 -4.10 3.88 12.86
N ARG A 135 -3.72 4.85 13.69
CA ARG A 135 -3.57 6.25 13.28
C ARG A 135 -2.28 6.36 12.47
N GLY A 136 -2.37 6.60 11.16
CA GLY A 136 -1.22 6.63 10.25
C GLY A 136 -1.07 5.42 9.32
N TRP A 137 -2.09 4.57 9.19
CA TRP A 137 -2.05 3.44 8.25
C TRP A 137 -1.78 3.86 6.79
N GLN A 138 -2.17 5.08 6.40
CA GLN A 138 -1.86 5.65 5.08
C GLN A 138 -0.36 5.83 4.87
N THR A 139 0.41 6.13 5.92
CA THR A 139 1.87 6.22 5.85
C THR A 139 2.49 4.86 5.53
N ILE A 140 1.95 3.77 6.12
CA ILE A 140 2.39 2.40 5.80
C ILE A 140 2.14 2.10 4.32
N ASN A 141 0.93 2.38 3.84
CA ASN A 141 0.59 2.21 2.43
C ASN A 141 1.48 3.06 1.52
N ALA A 142 1.74 4.33 1.89
CA ALA A 142 2.63 5.20 1.13
C ALA A 142 4.05 4.63 1.03
N VAL A 143 4.60 4.09 2.12
CA VAL A 143 5.92 3.43 2.11
C VAL A 143 5.93 2.23 1.16
N VAL A 144 4.88 1.40 1.18
CA VAL A 144 4.77 0.23 0.29
C VAL A 144 4.68 0.67 -1.17
N TRP A 145 3.78 1.61 -1.50
CA TRP A 145 3.55 2.02 -2.88
C TRP A 145 4.70 2.84 -3.46
N MET A 146 5.19 3.85 -2.73
CA MET A 146 6.34 4.66 -3.16
C MET A 146 7.62 3.82 -3.21
N GLY A 147 7.83 2.96 -2.21
CA GLY A 147 8.94 2.03 -2.21
C GLY A 147 8.89 1.06 -3.39
N GLY A 148 7.70 0.59 -3.77
CA GLY A 148 7.48 -0.20 -4.98
C GLY A 148 7.91 0.53 -6.25
N VAL A 149 7.50 1.80 -6.43
CA VAL A 149 7.95 2.63 -7.57
C VAL A 149 9.47 2.75 -7.61
N VAL A 150 10.08 3.11 -6.47
CA VAL A 150 11.53 3.32 -6.37
C VAL A 150 12.29 2.03 -6.69
N MET A 151 11.86 0.89 -6.15
CA MET A 151 12.54 -0.38 -6.37
C MET A 151 12.37 -0.88 -7.82
N CYS A 152 11.19 -0.74 -8.42
CA CYS A 152 11.04 -1.03 -9.85
C CYS A 152 11.93 -0.13 -10.72
N ALA A 153 12.09 1.15 -10.37
CA ALA A 153 12.98 2.05 -11.09
C ALA A 153 14.45 1.64 -10.96
N VAL A 154 14.90 1.24 -9.75
CA VAL A 154 16.25 0.71 -9.53
C VAL A 154 16.48 -0.55 -10.37
N GLN A 155 15.49 -1.45 -10.43
CA GLN A 155 15.56 -2.67 -11.23
C GLN A 155 15.65 -2.37 -12.73
N VAL A 156 14.85 -1.43 -13.24
CA VAL A 156 14.96 -0.95 -14.64
C VAL A 156 16.35 -0.41 -14.96
N ILE A 157 16.91 0.42 -14.07
CA ILE A 157 18.24 1.00 -14.27
C ILE A 157 19.31 -0.08 -14.22
N GLY A 158 19.21 -1.03 -13.29
CA GLY A 158 20.12 -2.17 -13.19
C GLY A 158 20.12 -3.03 -14.46
N LEU A 159 18.94 -3.41 -14.93
CA LEU A 159 18.76 -4.19 -16.17
C LEU A 159 19.26 -3.43 -17.41
N SER A 160 19.03 -2.12 -17.47
CA SER A 160 19.51 -1.29 -18.59
C SER A 160 21.03 -1.20 -18.64
N LYS A 161 21.71 -1.17 -17.48
CA LYS A 161 23.18 -1.11 -17.41
C LYS A 161 23.88 -2.45 -17.61
N GLU A 162 23.25 -3.58 -17.27
CA GLU A 162 23.77 -4.92 -17.61
C GLU A 162 23.95 -5.11 -19.13
N GLY A 163 23.28 -4.29 -19.94
CA GLY A 163 23.55 -4.13 -21.35
C GLY A 163 22.99 -5.25 -22.23
N ILE A 164 22.84 -4.92 -23.52
CA ILE A 164 22.22 -5.76 -24.56
C ILE A 164 23.03 -7.06 -24.80
N ASN A 165 24.23 -7.22 -24.23
CA ASN A 165 25.09 -8.40 -24.44
C ASN A 165 24.83 -9.55 -23.45
N GLY A 166 24.03 -9.37 -22.40
CA GLY A 166 23.81 -10.39 -21.37
C GLY A 166 22.92 -11.58 -21.79
N ARG A 167 22.01 -11.41 -22.76
CA ARG A 167 21.03 -12.44 -23.17
C ARG A 167 20.55 -12.35 -24.63
N LYS A 168 21.43 -12.08 -25.61
CA LYS A 168 21.03 -12.14 -27.03
C LYS A 168 20.68 -13.59 -27.39
N GLY A 169 19.42 -13.86 -27.75
CA GLY A 169 18.96 -15.18 -28.23
C GLY A 169 18.22 -16.06 -27.20
N SER A 170 17.96 -15.58 -25.98
CA SER A 170 17.10 -16.31 -25.02
C SER A 170 15.62 -16.01 -25.24
N LYS A 171 14.73 -16.91 -24.80
CA LYS A 171 13.26 -16.79 -24.93
C LYS A 171 12.65 -15.57 -24.20
N TYR A 172 13.44 -14.85 -23.40
CA TYR A 172 13.04 -13.63 -22.71
C TYR A 172 14.20 -12.60 -22.72
N PRO A 173 14.25 -11.71 -23.72
CA PRO A 173 15.29 -10.71 -23.82
C PRO A 173 15.17 -9.67 -22.70
N ILE A 174 16.32 -9.09 -22.31
CA ILE A 174 16.38 -8.07 -21.24
C ILE A 174 15.47 -6.86 -21.54
N SER A 175 15.25 -6.55 -22.82
CA SER A 175 14.31 -5.50 -23.25
C SER A 175 12.88 -5.76 -22.78
N ASP A 176 12.39 -7.00 -22.88
CA ASP A 176 11.03 -7.35 -22.47
C ASP A 176 10.91 -7.30 -20.94
N GLN A 177 11.97 -7.72 -20.23
CA GLN A 177 12.03 -7.61 -18.77
C GLN A 177 12.01 -6.16 -18.29
N VAL A 178 12.75 -5.26 -18.95
CA VAL A 178 12.73 -3.83 -18.64
C VAL A 178 11.33 -3.25 -18.83
N ILE A 179 10.63 -3.63 -19.90
CA ILE A 179 9.27 -3.16 -20.18
C ILE A 179 8.30 -3.66 -19.10
N ASP A 180 8.34 -4.94 -18.73
CA ASP A 180 7.45 -5.50 -17.70
C ASP A 180 7.63 -4.78 -16.35
N VAL A 181 8.88 -4.55 -15.94
CA VAL A 181 9.21 -3.85 -14.69
C VAL A 181 8.82 -2.37 -14.76
N ALA A 182 9.03 -1.71 -15.90
CA ALA A 182 8.60 -0.33 -16.10
C ALA A 182 7.07 -0.18 -16.02
N VAL A 183 6.32 -1.13 -16.58
CA VAL A 183 4.86 -1.19 -16.46
C VAL A 183 4.45 -1.37 -14.99
N MET A 184 5.11 -2.26 -14.24
CA MET A 184 4.86 -2.40 -12.80
C MET A 184 5.12 -1.09 -12.03
N ALA A 185 6.21 -0.37 -12.33
CA ALA A 185 6.50 0.94 -11.74
C ALA A 185 5.37 1.95 -12.01
N GLY A 186 4.86 2.00 -13.25
CA GLY A 186 3.73 2.85 -13.64
C GLY A 186 2.46 2.50 -12.87
N VAL A 187 2.14 1.21 -12.73
CA VAL A 187 0.98 0.75 -11.95
C VAL A 187 1.10 1.17 -10.48
N TYR A 188 2.28 1.00 -9.87
CA TYR A 188 2.52 1.49 -8.50
C TYR A 188 2.33 3.00 -8.39
N ALA A 189 2.82 3.79 -9.35
CA ALA A 189 2.64 5.25 -9.35
C ALA A 189 1.17 5.65 -9.44
N VAL A 190 0.36 4.97 -10.26
CA VAL A 190 -1.08 5.21 -10.32
C VAL A 190 -1.75 4.84 -8.99
N ILE A 191 -1.36 3.75 -8.34
CA ILE A 191 -1.85 3.38 -7.00
C ILE A 191 -1.53 4.46 -5.97
N VAL A 192 -0.34 5.06 -5.99
CA VAL A 192 0.03 6.20 -5.12
C VAL A 192 -0.93 7.37 -5.33
N ILE A 193 -1.16 7.76 -6.59
CA ILE A 193 -2.05 8.88 -6.93
C ILE A 193 -3.47 8.59 -6.42
N LEU A 194 -3.98 7.37 -6.65
CA LEU A 194 -5.30 6.97 -6.18
C LEU A 194 -5.41 6.96 -4.66
N GLU A 195 -4.37 6.50 -3.94
CA GLU A 195 -4.34 6.54 -2.47
C GLU A 195 -4.40 8.00 -1.96
N LEU A 196 -3.70 8.93 -2.60
CA LEU A 196 -3.74 10.36 -2.28
C LEU A 196 -5.12 10.95 -2.55
N VAL A 197 -5.74 10.65 -3.70
CA VAL A 197 -7.09 11.12 -4.06
C VAL A 197 -8.13 10.58 -3.06
N LEU A 198 -8.11 9.28 -2.76
CA LEU A 198 -9.01 8.66 -1.78
C LEU A 198 -8.74 9.17 -0.36
N GLY A 199 -7.48 9.45 -0.02
CA GLY A 199 -7.08 10.08 1.24
C GLY A 199 -7.65 11.49 1.38
N PHE A 200 -7.46 12.32 0.36
CA PHE A 200 -7.97 13.70 0.32
C PHE A 200 -9.50 13.74 0.38
N TRP A 201 -10.20 12.88 -0.37
CA TRP A 201 -11.67 12.77 -0.28
C TRP A 201 -12.14 12.37 1.11
N ARG A 202 -11.44 11.45 1.79
CA ARG A 202 -11.77 11.07 3.18
C ARG A 202 -11.54 12.23 4.14
N ALA A 203 -10.44 12.97 4.00
CA ALA A 203 -10.16 14.15 4.82
C ALA A 203 -11.22 15.25 4.62
N SER A 204 -11.57 15.55 3.37
CA SER A 204 -12.59 16.54 3.01
C SER A 204 -13.97 16.17 3.57
N ARG A 205 -14.37 14.89 3.53
CA ARG A 205 -15.62 14.44 4.16
C ARG A 205 -15.65 14.67 5.66
N ARG A 206 -14.55 14.34 6.37
CA ARG A 206 -14.45 14.58 7.81
C ARG A 206 -14.52 16.06 8.16
N ALA A 207 -13.88 16.92 7.36
CA ALA A 207 -13.97 18.36 7.54
C ALA A 207 -15.41 18.88 7.36
N ARG A 208 -16.14 18.37 6.36
CA ARG A 208 -17.54 18.76 6.10
C ARG A 208 -18.52 18.30 7.20
N GLU A 209 -18.24 17.17 7.84
CA GLU A 209 -19.06 16.64 8.94
C GLU A 209 -18.85 17.39 10.26
N ASN A 210 -17.63 17.89 10.50
CA ASN A 210 -17.30 18.67 11.69
C ASN A 210 -17.78 20.14 11.63
N THR A 211 -18.23 20.63 10.48
CA THR A 211 -18.89 21.94 10.39
C THR A 211 -20.35 21.73 10.81
N PRO A 212 -20.80 22.25 11.98
CA PRO A 212 -22.20 22.17 12.34
C PRO A 212 -23.02 22.83 11.23
N ARG A 213 -24.18 22.25 10.89
CA ARG A 213 -25.21 22.96 10.11
C ARG A 213 -25.65 24.19 10.93
N SER A 214 -24.88 25.27 10.83
CA SER A 214 -25.29 26.63 11.16
C SER A 214 -26.47 26.97 10.25
N GLY A 215 -27.68 26.63 10.69
CA GLY A 215 -28.90 26.82 9.88
C GLY A 215 -30.15 26.11 10.39
N MET A 216 -30.06 25.23 11.39
CA MET A 216 -31.25 24.78 12.12
C MET A 216 -31.12 25.19 13.58
N SER A 217 -31.66 26.37 13.89
CA SER A 217 -32.07 26.70 15.25
C SER A 217 -32.88 25.54 15.81
N PRO A 218 -32.69 25.15 17.09
CA PRO A 218 -33.72 24.38 17.75
C PRO A 218 -34.95 25.27 17.81
N VAL A 219 -35.98 24.94 17.03
CA VAL A 219 -37.32 25.47 17.31
C VAL A 219 -37.65 24.93 18.69
N MET A 220 -37.56 25.81 19.68
CA MET A 220 -38.00 25.57 21.03
C MET A 220 -39.51 25.44 20.95
N GLY A 221 -39.98 24.21 20.73
CA GLY A 221 -41.38 23.87 20.86
C GLY A 221 -41.74 23.95 22.33
N THR A 222 -42.25 25.11 22.73
CA THR A 222 -43.14 25.23 23.87
C THR A 222 -44.31 24.26 23.65
N SER A 223 -44.31 23.16 24.38
CA SER A 223 -45.51 22.41 24.64
C SER A 223 -45.47 22.01 26.11
N GLU A 224 -46.16 22.85 26.88
CA GLU A 224 -46.71 22.48 28.17
C GLU A 224 -47.44 21.15 28.02
N ALA A 225 -46.90 20.10 28.60
CA ALA A 225 -47.65 18.88 28.90
C ALA A 225 -47.64 18.76 30.42
N VAL A 226 -48.68 19.36 31.02
CA VAL A 226 -49.11 19.16 32.40
C VAL A 226 -49.30 17.67 32.63
N GLY A 227 -48.39 17.06 33.39
CA GLY A 227 -48.58 15.71 33.92
C GLY A 227 -49.45 15.78 35.16
N GLU A 228 -50.75 15.53 35.00
CA GLU A 228 -51.61 15.13 36.12
C GLU A 228 -51.15 13.77 36.65
N TYR A 229 -50.78 13.74 37.93
CA TYR A 229 -50.64 12.50 38.70
C TYR A 229 -52.04 12.01 39.10
N PRO A 230 -52.39 10.72 38.94
CA PRO A 230 -53.50 10.16 39.68
C PRO A 230 -53.08 9.88 41.13
N PRO A 231 -53.91 10.18 42.14
CA PRO A 231 -53.65 9.77 43.51
C PRO A 231 -53.89 8.26 43.63
N ASN A 232 -52.93 7.57 44.23
CA ASN A 232 -53.11 6.20 44.73
C ASN A 232 -53.99 6.25 45.98
N VAL A 233 -55.17 5.63 45.94
CA VAL A 233 -55.87 5.05 47.10
C VAL A 233 -56.45 3.71 46.67
#